data_AF-A0AA40A9H0-F1
#
_entry.id   AF-A0AA40A9H0-F1
#
_cell.length_a   1.000
_cell.length_b   1.000
_cell.length_c   1.000
_cell.angle_alpha   90.00
_cell.angle_beta   90.00
_cell.angle_gamma   90.00
#
_symmetry.space_group_name_H-M   'P 1'
#
loop_
_entity.id
_entity.type
_entity.pdbx_description
1 polymer ?
#
loop_
_entity_poly.entity_id
_entity_poly.type
_entity_poly.pdbx_seq_one_letter_code
_entity_poly.pdbx_strand_id
1 'polypeptide(L)'
;MHPAARAAIPAARGAPSIVIPSLVVAGAVYGVISYVRSQLVKESETMNRMFAQQNTPSVMEARNKRLLVETEGDPRRSIYNVLNW
;
A
#
# COMPACT_ATOMS: atom_id res chain seq x y z
N MET A 1 28.74 61.00 -31.05
CA MET A 1 29.06 59.55 -30.95
C MET A 1 28.76 59.14 -29.51
N HIS A 2 27.67 58.41 -29.26
CA HIS A 2 27.33 57.90 -27.93
C HIS A 2 27.89 56.48 -27.77
N PRO A 3 28.56 56.14 -26.65
CA PRO A 3 28.95 54.77 -26.39
C PRO A 3 27.70 53.96 -26.05
N ALA A 4 27.39 52.96 -26.87
CA ALA A 4 26.34 51.99 -26.58
C ALA A 4 26.75 51.19 -25.34
N ALA A 5 25.99 51.34 -24.24
CA ALA A 5 26.17 50.53 -23.06
C ALA A 5 25.87 49.07 -23.40
N ARG A 6 26.90 48.21 -23.33
CA ARG A 6 26.76 46.76 -23.54
C ARG A 6 26.03 46.19 -22.33
N ALA A 7 24.77 45.80 -22.51
CA ALA A 7 23.99 45.14 -21.47
C ALA A 7 24.70 43.86 -21.01
N ALA A 8 25.03 43.78 -19.72
CA ALA A 8 25.58 42.58 -19.12
C ALA A 8 24.48 41.52 -19.04
N ILE A 9 24.71 40.38 -19.71
CA ILE A 9 23.81 39.22 -19.63
C ILE A 9 24.01 38.62 -18.23
N PRO A 10 22.97 38.53 -17.39
CA PRO A 10 23.11 37.91 -16.08
C PRO A 10 23.47 36.44 -16.26
N ALA A 11 24.60 36.03 -15.69
CA ALA A 11 24.99 34.62 -15.65
C ALA A 11 23.91 33.85 -14.87
N ALA A 12 23.27 32.88 -15.52
CA ALA A 12 22.31 31.99 -14.86
C ALA A 12 23.03 31.26 -13.73
N ARG A 13 22.64 31.53 -12.47
CA ARG A 13 23.14 30.77 -11.33
C ARG A 13 22.56 29.36 -11.43
N GLY A 14 23.39 28.40 -11.82
CA GLY A 14 23.04 26.98 -11.77
C GLY A 14 22.65 26.56 -10.36
N ALA A 15 21.86 25.49 -10.25
CA ALA A 15 21.51 24.92 -8.95
C ALA A 15 22.79 24.59 -8.15
N PRO A 16 22.78 24.77 -6.82
CA PRO A 16 23.93 24.42 -5.99
C PRO A 16 24.28 22.94 -6.17
N SER A 17 25.57 22.60 -6.21
CA SER A 17 26.07 21.25 -6.50
C SER A 17 25.54 20.16 -5.54
N ILE A 18 25.02 20.54 -4.37
CA ILE A 18 24.41 19.63 -3.39
C ILE A 18 22.93 19.29 -3.68
N VAL A 19 22.24 20.14 -4.47
CA VAL A 19 20.80 19.98 -4.73
C VAL A 19 20.54 18.82 -5.68
N ILE A 20 21.37 18.67 -6.72
CA ILE A 20 21.19 17.61 -7.73
C ILE A 20 21.35 16.22 -7.10
N PRO A 21 22.42 15.91 -6.35
CA PRO A 21 22.56 14.61 -5.68
C PRO A 21 21.42 14.33 -4.70
N SER A 22 20.98 15.34 -3.94
CA SER A 22 19.90 15.18 -2.96
C SER A 22 18.57 14.83 -3.62
N LEU A 23 18.25 15.46 -4.76
CA LEU A 23 17.05 15.14 -5.53
C LEU A 23 17.09 13.72 -6.11
N VAL A 24 18.26 13.26 -6.56
CA VAL A 24 18.43 11.89 -7.06
C VAL A 24 18.14 10.88 -5.95
N VAL A 25 18.69 11.09 -4.75
CA VAL A 25 18.44 10.21 -3.60
C VAL A 25 16.96 10.23 -3.20
N ALA A 26 16.36 11.43 -3.10
CA ALA A 26 14.95 11.56 -2.76
C ALA A 26 14.04 10.86 -3.79
N GLY A 27 14.35 11.01 -5.09
CA GLY A 27 13.63 10.33 -6.17
C GLY A 27 13.76 8.80 -6.08
N ALA A 28 14.96 8.29 -5.80
CA ALA A 28 15.19 6.85 -5.64
C ALA A 28 14.40 6.28 -4.45
N VAL A 29 14.46 6.94 -3.29
CA VAL A 29 13.71 6.54 -2.09
C VAL A 29 12.20 6.55 -2.36
N TYR A 30 11.69 7.61 -3.00
CA TYR A 30 10.28 7.69 -3.38
C TYR A 30 9.86 6.57 -4.34
N GLY A 31 10.72 6.26 -5.33
CA GLY A 31 10.53 5.13 -6.25
C GLY A 31 10.39 3.80 -5.52
N VAL A 32 11.27 3.50 -4.57
CA VAL A 32 11.20 2.26 -3.77
C VAL A 32 9.91 2.21 -2.94
N ILE A 33 9.59 3.29 -2.21
CA ILE A 33 8.38 3.35 -1.37
C ILE A 33 7.12 3.15 -2.21
N SER A 34 7.01 3.83 -3.34
CA SER A 34 5.86 3.71 -4.24
C SER A 34 5.73 2.30 -4.84
N TYR A 35 6.84 1.67 -5.20
CA TYR A 35 6.86 0.30 -5.70
C TYR A 35 6.39 -0.71 -4.65
N VAL A 36 6.94 -0.64 -3.43
CA VAL A 36 6.53 -1.49 -2.31
C VAL A 36 5.03 -1.30 -2.02
N ARG A 37 4.56 -0.05 -1.93
CA ARG A 37 3.14 0.25 -1.75
C ARG A 37 2.27 -0.34 -2.86
N SER A 38 2.72 -0.28 -4.12
CA SER A 38 1.98 -0.87 -5.24
C SER A 38 1.84 -2.39 -5.10
N GLN A 39 2.89 -3.08 -4.66
CA GLN A 39 2.83 -4.52 -4.42
C GLN A 39 1.86 -4.86 -3.27
N LEU A 40 1.95 -4.15 -2.13
CA LEU A 40 1.04 -4.38 -1.00
C LEU A 40 -0.42 -4.16 -1.40
N VAL A 41 -0.73 -3.13 -2.19
CA VAL A 41 -2.10 -2.89 -2.65
C VAL A 41 -2.58 -4.03 -3.54
N LYS A 42 -1.77 -4.48 -4.51
CA LYS A 42 -2.13 -5.59 -5.41
C LYS A 42 -2.36 -6.90 -4.65
N GLU A 43 -1.49 -7.20 -3.68
CA GLU A 43 -1.65 -8.37 -2.81
C GLU A 43 -2.87 -8.25 -1.93
N SER A 44 -3.12 -7.07 -1.34
CA SER A 44 -4.29 -6.83 -0.49
C SER A 44 -5.61 -7.01 -1.24
N GLU A 45 -5.69 -6.57 -2.49
CA GLU A 45 -6.88 -6.75 -3.34
C GLU A 45 -7.09 -8.22 -3.68
N THR A 46 -6.01 -8.95 -3.94
CA THR A 46 -6.04 -10.38 -4.22
C THR A 46 -6.52 -11.15 -2.98
N MET A 47 -5.96 -10.85 -1.82
CA MET A 47 -6.33 -11.45 -0.54
C MET A 47 -7.78 -11.11 -0.16
N ASN A 48 -8.19 -9.86 -0.32
CA ASN A 48 -9.59 -9.44 -0.09
C ASN A 48 -10.56 -10.19 -1.00
N ARG A 49 -10.19 -10.43 -2.26
CA ARG A 49 -11.02 -11.20 -3.19
C ARG A 49 -11.18 -12.65 -2.75
N MET A 50 -10.09 -13.28 -2.30
CA MET A 50 -10.14 -14.65 -1.76
C MET A 50 -11.02 -14.73 -0.50
N PHE A 51 -10.85 -13.80 0.45
CA PHE A 51 -11.67 -13.76 1.65
C PHE A 51 -13.14 -13.42 1.37
N ALA A 52 -13.40 -12.54 0.39
CA ALA A 52 -14.77 -12.22 -0.02
C ALA A 52 -15.50 -13.45 -0.58
N GLN A 53 -14.82 -14.28 -1.38
CA GLN A 53 -15.39 -15.55 -1.87
C GLN A 53 -15.70 -16.51 -0.72
N GLN A 54 -14.80 -16.60 0.26
CA GLN A 54 -14.98 -17.46 1.42
C GLN A 54 -16.10 -17.01 2.34
N ASN A 55 -16.48 -15.73 2.37
CA ASN A 55 -17.51 -15.17 3.25
C ASN A 55 -18.88 -14.96 2.55
N THR A 56 -19.09 -15.54 1.38
CA THR A 56 -20.41 -15.50 0.73
C THR A 56 -21.46 -16.24 1.55
N PRO A 57 -22.75 -15.82 1.54
CA PRO A 57 -23.80 -16.45 2.34
C PRO A 57 -23.92 -17.96 2.12
N SER A 58 -23.79 -18.42 0.87
CA SER A 58 -23.87 -19.84 0.51
C SER A 58 -22.70 -20.66 1.05
N VAL A 59 -21.48 -20.11 1.07
CA VAL A 59 -20.30 -20.78 1.65
C VAL A 59 -20.39 -20.81 3.18
N MET A 60 -20.90 -19.73 3.80
CA MET A 60 -21.16 -19.70 5.24
C MET A 60 -22.20 -20.75 5.65
N GLU A 61 -23.29 -20.87 4.91
CA GLU A 61 -24.35 -21.86 5.16
C GLU A 61 -23.82 -23.30 5.01
N ALA A 62 -23.09 -23.58 3.93
CA ALA A 62 -22.45 -24.89 3.72
C ALA A 62 -21.45 -25.24 4.85
N ARG A 63 -20.67 -24.25 5.31
CA ARG A 63 -19.74 -24.43 6.43
C ARG A 63 -20.48 -24.67 7.74
N ASN A 64 -21.53 -23.90 8.02
CA ASN A 64 -22.34 -24.06 9.23
C ASN A 64 -23.03 -25.43 9.26
N LYS A 65 -23.53 -25.90 8.11
CA LYS A 65 -24.10 -27.25 7.97
C LYS A 65 -23.05 -28.33 8.21
N ARG A 66 -21.84 -28.19 7.66
CA ARG A 66 -20.73 -29.14 7.89
C ARG A 66 -20.29 -29.19 9.35
N LEU A 67 -20.28 -28.04 10.02
CA LEU A 67 -19.92 -27.91 11.43
C LEU A 67 -21.09 -28.19 12.38
N LEU A 68 -22.24 -28.63 11.84
CA LEU A 68 -23.44 -28.93 12.61
C LEU A 68 -23.82 -27.81 13.59
N VAL A 69 -23.62 -26.55 13.21
CA VAL A 69 -23.75 -25.39 14.11
C VAL A 69 -25.13 -25.32 14.77
N GLU A 70 -26.17 -25.74 14.05
CA GLU A 70 -27.54 -25.77 14.56
C GLU A 70 -27.81 -26.88 15.59
N THR A 71 -27.01 -27.96 15.57
CA THR A 71 -27.18 -29.14 16.44
C THR A 71 -26.16 -29.18 17.58
N GLU A 72 -24.91 -28.83 17.29
CA GLU A 72 -23.77 -28.93 18.22
C GLU A 72 -23.30 -27.56 18.74
N GLY A 73 -23.84 -26.45 18.20
CA GLY A 73 -23.46 -25.09 18.55
C GLY A 73 -22.25 -24.57 17.75
N ASP A 74 -22.06 -23.24 17.70
CA ASP A 74 -20.94 -22.64 16.97
C ASP A 74 -19.60 -22.96 17.67
N PRO A 75 -18.67 -23.69 17.03
CA PRO A 75 -17.40 -24.07 17.64
C PRO A 75 -16.54 -22.86 18.03
N ARG A 76 -16.75 -21.68 17.42
CA ARG A 76 -16.07 -20.43 17.79
C ARG A 76 -16.47 -19.91 19.16
N ARG A 77 -17.69 -20.24 19.61
CA ARG A 77 -18.23 -19.91 20.93
C ARG A 77 -18.07 -21.04 21.93
N SER A 78 -17.40 -22.13 21.56
CA SER A 78 -17.14 -23.23 22.47
C SER A 78 -16.27 -22.79 23.64
N ILE A 79 -16.46 -23.42 24.80
CA ILE A 79 -15.70 -23.16 26.02
C ILE A 79 -14.19 -23.30 25.76
N TYR A 80 -13.78 -24.30 24.97
CA TYR A 80 -12.38 -24.51 24.60
C TYR A 80 -11.77 -23.34 23.83
N ASN A 81 -12.54 -22.64 23.00
CA ASN A 81 -12.06 -21.49 22.24
C ASN A 81 -12.03 -20.21 23.08
N VAL A 82 -12.96 -20.06 24.04
CA VAL A 82 -12.98 -18.94 25.00
C VAL A 82 -11.80 -19.01 25.98
N LEU A 83 -11.37 -20.22 26.34
CA LEU A 83 -10.25 -20.44 27.26
C LEU A 83 -8.86 -20.40 26.58
N ASN A 84 -8.80 -20.34 25.24
CA ASN A 84 -7.56 -20.30 24.46
C ASN A 84 -7.15 -18.87 24.05
N TRP A 85 -7.80 -17.84 24.62
CA TRP A 85 -7.45 -16.43 24.45
C TRP A 85 -6.68 -15.95 25.67
#